data_AF-A0A7Y5L6T4-F1
#
_entry.id   AF-A0A7Y5L6T4-F1
#
_cell.length_a   1.000
_cell.length_b   1.000
_cell.length_c   1.000
_cell.angle_alpha   90.00
_cell.angle_beta   90.00
_cell.angle_gamma   90.00
#
_symmetry.space_group_name_H-M   'P 1'
#
loop_
_entity.id
_entity.type
_entity.pdbx_description
1 polymer ?
#
loop_
_entity_poly.entity_id
_entity_poly.type
_entity_poly.pdbx_seq_one_letter_code
_entity_poly.pdbx_strand_id
1 'polypeptide(L)'
;VKFVYVTVDPERDTPQKLKTHLAIFSPQFLGLTGSPEALREVYAEFGVYAEKETIAAGASGYLVNHTTRMFVVDQNGVLRLLISHDAPVADIVHDLRLLLHAKP
;
A
#
# COMPACT_ATOMS: atom_id res chain seq x y z
N VAL A 1 3.53 -9.95 12.00
CA VAL A 1 3.34 -9.21 10.73
C VAL A 1 2.43 -8.03 11.00
N LYS A 2 2.72 -6.85 10.45
CA LYS A 2 1.85 -5.66 10.52
C LYS A 2 1.45 -5.29 9.10
N PHE A 3 0.20 -4.86 8.91
CA PHE A 3 -0.31 -4.43 7.62
C PHE A 3 -0.42 -2.92 7.60
N VAL A 4 0.27 -2.29 6.65
CA VAL A 4 0.27 -0.83 6.48
C VAL A 4 -0.29 -0.54 5.10
N TYR A 5 -1.26 0.37 5.03
CA TYR A 5 -1.87 0.82 3.79
C TYR A 5 -1.55 2.31 3.62
N VAL A 6 -0.77 2.64 2.60
CA VAL A 6 -0.42 4.03 2.27
C VAL A 6 -1.28 4.47 1.09
N THR A 7 -2.06 5.53 1.25
CA THR A 7 -2.85 6.08 0.14
C THR A 7 -1.95 6.61 -0.97
N VAL A 8 -2.41 6.51 -2.22
CA VAL A 8 -1.86 7.22 -3.38
C VAL A 8 -2.64 8.49 -3.73
N ASP A 9 -3.69 8.81 -2.97
CA ASP A 9 -4.62 9.89 -3.22
C ASP A 9 -5.04 10.65 -1.96
N PRO A 10 -4.10 11.43 -1.37
CA PRO A 10 -4.32 12.13 -0.11
C PRO A 10 -5.42 13.20 -0.16
N GLU A 11 -5.81 13.67 -1.35
CA GLU A 11 -6.88 14.67 -1.51
C GLU A 11 -8.27 14.09 -1.20
N ARG A 12 -8.49 12.81 -1.49
CA ARG A 12 -9.76 12.13 -1.19
C ARG A 12 -9.68 11.30 0.08
N ASP A 13 -8.51 10.75 0.40
CA ASP A 13 -8.29 9.79 1.48
C ASP A 13 -7.88 10.47 2.79
N THR A 14 -8.85 11.13 3.42
CA THR A 14 -8.69 11.68 4.77
C THR A 14 -8.53 10.55 5.80
N PRO A 15 -7.90 10.82 6.97
CA PRO A 15 -7.72 9.79 8.01
C PRO A 15 -9.03 9.08 8.41
N GLN A 16 -10.13 9.82 8.55
CA GLN A 16 -11.45 9.27 8.88
C GLN A 16 -12.00 8.34 7.78
N LYS A 17 -11.89 8.76 6.51
CA LYS A 17 -12.36 7.94 5.38
C LYS A 17 -11.52 6.67 5.25
N LEU A 18 -10.20 6.81 5.34
CA LEU A 18 -9.27 5.69 5.24
C LEU A 18 -9.51 4.67 6.37
N LYS A 19 -9.69 5.14 7.62
CA LYS A 19 -10.05 4.29 8.76
C LYS A 19 -11.36 3.54 8.52
N THR A 20 -12.40 4.24 8.05
CA THR A 20 -13.72 3.64 7.78
C THR A 20 -13.63 2.60 6.67
N HIS A 21 -12.91 2.91 5.59
CA HIS A 21 -12.71 2.03 4.45
C HIS A 21 -11.95 0.76 4.83
N LEU A 22 -10.81 0.88 5.51
CA LEU A 22 -9.98 -0.26 5.90
C LEU A 22 -10.65 -1.18 6.92
N ALA A 23 -11.52 -0.64 7.77
CA ALA A 23 -12.29 -1.43 8.74
C ALA A 23 -13.25 -2.44 8.08
N ILE A 24 -13.64 -2.23 6.82
CA ILE A 24 -14.46 -3.19 6.05
C ILE A 24 -13.67 -4.48 5.77
N PHE A 25 -12.36 -4.37 5.60
CA PHE A 25 -11.49 -5.51 5.27
C PHE A 25 -10.92 -6.18 6.52
N SER A 26 -10.28 -5.41 7.39
CA SER A 26 -9.70 -5.93 8.63
C SER A 26 -9.31 -4.80 9.59
N PRO A 27 -9.53 -4.97 10.91
CA PRO A 27 -9.07 -4.00 11.92
C PRO A 27 -7.53 -3.97 12.07
N GLN A 28 -6.79 -4.89 11.43
CA GLN A 28 -5.34 -4.95 11.53
C GLN A 28 -4.61 -3.95 10.62
N PHE A 29 -5.31 -3.34 9.65
CA PHE A 29 -4.70 -2.37 8.76
C PHE A 29 -4.44 -1.03 9.47
N LEU A 30 -3.18 -0.59 9.40
CA LEU A 30 -2.80 0.78 9.72
C LEU A 30 -2.84 1.62 8.43
N GLY A 31 -3.85 2.48 8.31
CA GLY A 31 -3.96 3.42 7.20
C GLY A 31 -3.08 4.66 7.41
N LEU A 32 -2.30 5.02 6.40
CA LEU A 32 -1.44 6.20 6.36
C LEU A 32 -1.85 7.12 5.19
N THR A 33 -1.93 8.41 5.50
CA THR A 33 -2.12 9.53 4.58
C THR A 33 -1.30 10.72 5.08
N GLY A 34 -1.09 11.74 4.27
CA GLY A 34 -0.20 12.84 4.62
C GLY A 34 -0.16 13.92 3.55
N SER A 35 0.81 14.82 3.67
CA SER A 35 1.03 15.83 2.64
C SER A 35 1.56 15.18 1.35
N PRO A 36 1.28 15.77 0.18
CA PRO A 36 1.81 15.26 -1.09
C PRO A 36 3.34 15.15 -1.09
N GLU A 37 4.04 16.05 -0.39
CA GLU A 37 5.50 16.06 -0.31
C GLU A 37 6.04 14.86 0.46
N ALA A 38 5.48 14.57 1.64
CA ALA A 38 5.86 13.43 2.46
C ALA A 38 5.56 12.10 1.75
N LEU A 39 4.41 12.03 1.07
CA LEU A 39 4.03 10.84 0.31
C LEU A 39 4.92 10.63 -0.92
N ARG A 40 5.32 11.70 -1.62
CA ARG A 40 6.23 11.62 -2.75
C ARG A 40 7.60 11.03 -2.38
N GLU A 41 8.10 11.31 -1.18
CA GLU A 41 9.34 10.70 -0.66
C GLU A 41 9.18 9.20 -0.48
N VAL A 42 8.08 8.76 0.16
CA VAL A 42 7.76 7.34 0.33
C VAL A 42 7.60 6.65 -1.03
N TYR A 43 6.92 7.28 -1.98
CA TYR A 43 6.73 6.69 -3.31
C TYR A 43 8.06 6.52 -4.04
N ALA A 44 8.97 7.49 -3.94
CA ALA A 44 10.28 7.41 -4.56
C ALA A 44 11.13 6.28 -3.98
N GLU A 45 11.14 6.12 -2.65
CA GLU A 45 11.92 5.08 -1.97
C GLU A 45 11.43 3.67 -2.32
N PHE A 46 10.12 3.49 -2.49
CA PHE A 46 9.51 2.20 -2.81
C PHE A 46 9.29 1.98 -4.32
N GLY A 47 9.65 2.95 -5.18
CA GLY A 47 9.39 2.88 -6.62
C GLY A 47 7.90 2.81 -6.97
N VAL A 48 7.04 3.47 -6.19
CA VAL A 48 5.60 3.55 -6.42
C VAL A 48 5.30 4.60 -7.48
N TYR A 49 4.54 4.19 -8.49
CA TYR A 49 3.91 5.06 -9.46
C TYR A 49 2.51 5.41 -9.00
N ALA A 50 2.11 6.68 -9.15
CA ALA A 50 0.76 7.16 -8.94
C ALA A 50 0.50 8.34 -9.89
N GLU A 51 -0.56 8.26 -10.68
CA GLU A 51 -0.94 9.28 -11.66
C GLU A 51 -2.45 9.50 -11.63
N LYS A 52 -2.86 10.77 -11.61
CA LYS A 52 -4.27 11.14 -11.77
C LYS A 52 -4.62 11.20 -13.26
N GLU A 53 -5.62 10.42 -13.63
CA GLU A 53 -6.20 10.44 -14.97
C GLU A 53 -7.57 11.11 -14.91
N THR A 54 -7.67 12.33 -15.44
CA THR A 54 -8.92 13.07 -15.53
C THR A 54 -9.85 12.38 -16.51
N ILE A 55 -11.10 12.14 -16.09
CA ILE A 55 -12.11 11.48 -16.93
C ILE A 55 -13.34 12.38 -17.09
N ALA A 56 -13.92 12.38 -18.28
CA ALA A 56 -15.08 13.23 -18.61
C ALA A 56 -16.36 12.85 -17.85
N ALA A 57 -16.45 11.62 -17.34
CA ALA A 57 -17.61 11.11 -16.63
C ALA A 57 -17.20 10.36 -15.36
N GLY A 58 -17.67 10.80 -14.20
CA GLY A 58 -17.42 10.13 -12.92
C GLY A 58 -17.65 11.06 -11.73
N ALA A 59 -18.15 10.53 -10.60
CA ALA A 59 -18.52 11.32 -9.43
C ALA A 59 -17.35 12.14 -8.83
N SER A 60 -16.09 11.74 -9.08
CA SER A 60 -14.88 12.41 -8.63
C SER A 60 -14.11 13.18 -9.71
N GLY A 61 -14.50 13.07 -10.98
CA GLY A 61 -13.81 13.70 -12.12
C GLY A 61 -12.44 13.10 -12.52
N TYR A 62 -11.89 12.16 -11.74
CA TYR A 62 -10.64 11.48 -12.07
C TYR A 62 -10.53 10.06 -11.46
N LEU A 63 -9.67 9.27 -12.08
CA LEU A 63 -9.12 7.99 -11.57
C LEU A 63 -7.65 8.16 -11.19
N VAL A 64 -7.11 7.18 -10.48
CA VAL A 64 -5.69 7.15 -10.12
C VAL A 64 -5.10 5.83 -10.62
N ASN A 65 -4.23 5.90 -11.61
CA ASN A 65 -3.39 4.78 -12.02
C ASN A 65 -2.25 4.64 -11.00
N HIS A 66 -1.97 3.43 -10.52
CA HIS A 66 -0.93 3.24 -9.53
C HIS A 66 -0.27 1.86 -9.57
N THR A 67 0.91 1.75 -8.95
CA THR A 67 1.59 0.47 -8.71
C THR A 67 0.70 -0.46 -7.88
N THR A 68 0.58 -1.72 -8.30
CA THR A 68 -0.30 -2.72 -7.65
C THR A 68 0.47 -3.74 -6.79
N ARG A 69 1.78 -3.57 -6.62
CA ARG A 69 2.61 -4.49 -5.82
C ARG A 69 2.45 -4.25 -4.33
N MET A 70 2.53 -5.32 -3.55
CA MET A 70 2.69 -5.26 -2.10
C MET A 70 4.17 -5.43 -1.73
N PHE A 71 4.59 -4.79 -0.64
CA PHE A 71 5.98 -4.74 -0.20
C PHE A 71 6.12 -5.43 1.16
N VAL A 72 7.12 -6.30 1.32
CA VAL A 72 7.45 -6.90 2.62
C VAL A 72 8.77 -6.35 3.09
N VAL A 73 8.73 -5.61 4.20
CA VAL A 73 9.89 -5.01 4.85
C VAL A 73 10.14 -5.73 6.17
N ASP A 74 11.40 -6.07 6.45
CA ASP A 74 11.78 -6.70 7.73
C ASP A 74 11.93 -5.67 8.86
N GLN A 75 12.24 -6.16 10.07
CA GLN A 75 12.36 -5.31 11.26
C GLN A 75 13.55 -4.34 11.22
N ASN A 76 14.50 -4.57 10.30
CA ASN A 76 15.65 -3.69 10.09
C ASN A 76 15.39 -2.65 8.99
N GLY A 77 14.17 -2.60 8.45
CA GLY A 77 13.80 -1.68 7.36
C GLY A 77 14.24 -2.16 5.98
N VAL A 78 14.68 -3.42 5.84
CA VAL A 78 15.14 -3.93 4.54
C VAL A 78 13.96 -4.50 3.75
N LEU A 79 13.79 -4.07 2.50
CA LEU A 79 12.83 -4.66 1.57
C LEU A 79 13.25 -6.08 1.21
N ARG A 80 12.42 -7.07 1.54
CA ARG A 80 12.70 -8.50 1.33
C ARG A 80 11.94 -9.10 0.16
N LEU A 81 10.70 -8.66 -0.08
CA LEU A 81 9.85 -9.20 -1.14
C LEU A 81 8.98 -8.13 -1.79
N LEU A 82 8.74 -8.32 -3.09
CA LEU A 82 7.70 -7.65 -3.86
C LEU A 82 6.68 -8.70 -4.27
N ILE A 83 5.43 -8.53 -3.86
CA ILE A 83 4.35 -9.48 -4.12
C ILE A 83 3.43 -8.86 -5.18
N SER A 84 3.11 -9.62 -6.23
CA SER A 84 2.14 -9.18 -7.24
C SER A 84 0.71 -9.22 -6.68
N HIS A 85 -0.16 -8.34 -7.17
CA HIS A 85 -1.56 -8.27 -6.74
C HIS A 85 -2.37 -9.55 -7.00
N ASP A 86 -1.93 -10.37 -7.96
CA ASP A 86 -2.52 -11.64 -8.37
C ASP A 86 -1.80 -12.87 -7.80
N ALA A 87 -0.83 -12.66 -6.89
CA ALA A 87 -0.07 -13.75 -6.29
C ALA A 87 -1.00 -14.70 -5.50
N PRO A 88 -0.87 -16.04 -5.66
CA PRO A 88 -1.64 -16.99 -4.87
C PRO A 88 -1.38 -16.84 -3.36
N VAL A 89 -2.43 -16.91 -2.55
CA VAL A 89 -2.33 -16.79 -1.09
C VAL A 89 -1.37 -17.83 -0.49
N ALA A 90 -1.34 -19.05 -1.05
CA ALA A 90 -0.44 -20.10 -0.60
C ALA A 90 1.03 -19.71 -0.71
N ASP A 91 1.41 -19.03 -1.80
CA ASP A 91 2.77 -18.59 -2.08
C ASP A 91 3.15 -17.43 -1.15
N ILE A 92 2.24 -16.47 -0.96
CA ILE A 92 2.43 -15.37 0.00
C ILE A 92 2.69 -15.92 1.41
N VAL A 93 1.89 -16.88 1.86
CA VAL A 93 2.04 -17.49 3.18
C VAL A 93 3.33 -18.30 3.29
N HIS A 94 3.71 -19.02 2.22
CA HIS A 94 4.97 -19.76 2.16
C HIS A 94 6.17 -18.83 2.36
N ASP A 95 6.27 -17.78 1.55
CA ASP A 95 7.40 -16.84 1.57
C ASP A 95 7.49 -16.09 2.90
N LEU A 96 6.36 -15.63 3.44
CA LEU A 96 6.33 -14.97 4.75
C LEU A 96 6.80 -15.90 5.88
N ARG A 97 6.48 -17.21 5.83
CA ARG A 97 6.99 -18.18 6.81
C ARG A 97 8.49 -18.37 6.70
N LEU A 98 9.05 -18.38 5.48
CA LEU A 98 10.49 -18.44 5.29
C LEU A 98 11.19 -17.21 5.88
N LEU A 99 10.66 -16.01 5.63
CA LEU A 99 11.22 -14.78 6.19
C LEU A 99 11.15 -14.71 7.72
N LEU A 100 10.08 -15.23 8.33
CA LEU A 100 9.92 -15.24 9.79
C LEU A 100 10.88 -16.22 10.48
N HIS A 101 11.34 -17.26 9.79
CA HIS A 101 12.27 -18.25 10.32
C HIS A 101 13.73 -18.02 9.89
N ALA A 102 13.97 -17.07 8.98
CA ALA A 102 15.32 -16.66 8.60
C ALA A 102 16.00 -16.04 9.83
N LYS A 103 17.12 -16.61 10.26
CA LYS A 103 17.98 -15.99 11.28
C LYS A 103 18.57 -14.69 10.70
N PRO A 104 18.76 -13.65 11.53
CA PRO A 104 19.33 -12.38 11.10
C PRO A 104 20.72 -12.55 10.47
#